data_AF-A0A1I2LSZ3-F1
#
_entry.id   AF-A0A1I2LSZ3-F1
#
_cell.length_a   1.000
_cell.length_b   1.000
_cell.length_c   1.000
_cell.angle_alpha   90.00
_cell.angle_beta   90.00
_cell.angle_gamma   90.00
#
_symmetry.space_group_name_H-M   'P 1'
#
loop_
_entity.id
_entity.type
_entity.pdbx_description
1 polymer ?
#
loop_
_entity_poly.entity_id
_entity_poly.type
_entity_poly.pdbx_seq_one_letter_code
_entity_poly.pdbx_strand_id
1 'polypeptide(L)'
;MNAILSIGLSMLFLFQGFTLNLKDLAQIGDLVEHVNFHANTYGDSFETFLSKHYGELKEKHAKDNQEEEDEHEKLPFSHQTNIQNFIVFVHLPNDNFCSKVILGSTTPSIFFYSESYSSIRESKIFQPPRLAA
;
A
#
# COMPACT_ATOMS: atom_id res chain seq x y z
N MET A 1 19.46 19.59 27.50
CA MET A 1 18.26 19.75 26.64
C MET A 1 18.29 18.89 25.37
N ASN A 2 19.47 18.50 24.85
CA ASN A 2 19.59 17.78 23.57
C ASN A 2 19.19 16.29 23.62
N ALA A 3 19.36 15.62 24.76
CA ALA A 3 19.07 14.18 24.86
C ALA A 3 17.56 13.87 24.76
N ILE A 4 16.70 14.64 25.43
CA ILE A 4 15.25 14.46 25.36
C ILE A 4 14.73 14.72 23.94
N LEU A 5 15.23 15.79 23.30
CA LEU A 5 14.90 16.09 21.91
C LEU A 5 15.38 14.98 20.96
N SER A 6 16.59 14.46 21.17
CA SER A 6 17.12 13.34 20.37
C SER A 6 16.30 12.08 20.56
N ILE A 7 15.94 11.72 21.79
CA ILE A 7 15.10 10.55 22.10
C ILE A 7 13.72 10.72 21.45
N GLY A 8 13.10 11.89 21.59
CA GLY A 8 11.81 12.18 20.97
C GLY A 8 11.85 12.08 19.45
N LEU A 9 12.90 12.62 18.82
CA LEU A 9 13.08 12.57 17.38
C LEU A 9 13.36 11.14 16.88
N SER A 10 14.18 10.36 17.60
CA SER A 10 14.41 8.95 17.27
C SER A 10 13.14 8.11 17.39
N MET A 11 12.33 8.34 18.44
CA MET A 11 11.04 7.67 18.60
C MET A 11 10.09 8.04 17.47
N LEU A 12 10.04 9.33 17.09
CA LEU A 12 9.22 9.79 15.97
C LEU A 12 9.63 9.12 14.65
N PHE A 13 10.93 9.01 14.34
CA PHE A 13 11.38 8.27 13.16
C PHE A 13 11.09 6.78 13.22
N LEU A 14 11.21 6.15 14.40
CA LEU A 14 10.84 4.75 14.60
C LEU A 14 9.34 4.52 14.31
N PHE A 15 8.48 5.34 14.89
CA PHE A 15 7.02 5.25 14.67
C PHE A 15 6.60 5.60 13.25
N GLN A 16 7.36 6.42 12.53
CA GLN A 16 7.17 6.64 11.09
C GLN A 16 7.63 5.46 10.24
N GLY A 17 8.61 4.68 10.71
CA GLY A 17 9.05 3.44 10.07
C GLY A 17 8.03 2.31 10.23
N PHE A 18 7.27 2.32 11.32
CA PHE A 18 6.05 1.53 11.42
C PHE A 18 5.01 2.20 10.54
N THR A 19 4.54 1.54 9.50
CA THR A 19 3.54 2.06 8.55
C THR A 19 2.14 2.13 9.20
N LEU A 20 2.03 2.81 10.34
CA LEU A 20 0.81 2.96 11.12
C LEU A 20 -0.12 3.97 10.42
N ASN A 21 -1.32 3.54 10.07
CA ASN A 21 -2.38 4.39 9.57
C ASN A 21 -3.32 4.80 10.71
N LEU A 22 -3.99 5.94 10.59
CA LEU A 22 -5.09 6.32 11.48
C LEU A 22 -6.20 5.25 11.52
N LYS A 23 -6.42 4.52 10.42
CA LYS A 23 -7.33 3.37 10.40
C LYS A 23 -6.89 2.29 11.40
N ASP A 24 -5.59 1.98 11.45
CA ASP A 24 -5.06 0.97 12.39
C ASP A 24 -5.30 1.39 13.84
N LEU A 25 -5.14 2.69 14.14
CA LEU A 25 -5.41 3.23 15.48
C LEU A 25 -6.89 3.11 15.87
N ALA A 26 -7.81 3.30 14.92
CA ALA A 26 -9.24 3.15 15.16
C ALA A 26 -9.65 1.68 15.40
N GLN A 27 -8.90 0.72 14.84
CA GLN A 27 -9.16 -0.72 14.93
C GLN A 27 -8.53 -1.40 16.16
N ILE A 28 -7.84 -0.66 17.04
CA ILE A 28 -7.24 -1.25 18.25
C ILE A 28 -8.30 -1.89 19.16
N GLY A 29 -9.51 -1.34 19.22
CA GLY A 29 -10.62 -1.94 19.97
C GLY A 29 -10.96 -3.33 19.46
N ASP A 30 -11.12 -3.48 18.14
CA ASP A 30 -11.42 -4.75 17.46
C ASP A 30 -10.29 -5.77 17.70
N LEU A 31 -9.03 -5.33 17.66
CA LEU A 31 -7.87 -6.18 17.98
C LEU A 31 -7.95 -6.73 19.41
N VAL A 32 -8.24 -5.89 20.40
CA VAL A 32 -8.33 -6.31 21.80
C VAL A 32 -9.50 -7.28 22.01
N GLU A 33 -10.64 -7.02 21.37
CA GLU A 33 -11.80 -7.92 21.42
C GLU A 33 -11.45 -9.30 20.83
N HIS A 34 -10.82 -9.34 19.66
CA HIS A 34 -10.45 -10.58 18.99
C HIS A 34 -9.37 -11.37 19.74
N VAL A 35 -8.39 -10.69 20.36
CA VAL A 35 -7.43 -11.34 21.28
C VAL A 35 -8.15 -12.02 22.45
N ASN A 36 -9.14 -11.35 23.05
CA ASN A 36 -9.91 -11.92 24.15
C ASN A 36 -10.78 -13.09 23.67
N PHE A 37 -11.38 -12.99 22.48
CA PHE A 37 -12.11 -14.10 21.88
C PHE A 37 -11.21 -15.33 21.72
N HIS A 38 -10.02 -15.17 21.15
CA HIS A 38 -9.06 -16.25 20.98
C HIS A 38 -8.58 -16.87 22.31
N ALA A 39 -8.33 -16.03 23.32
CA ALA A 39 -7.96 -16.50 24.65
C ALA A 39 -9.10 -17.33 25.30
N ASN A 40 -10.35 -16.91 25.15
CA ASN A 40 -11.51 -17.55 25.78
C ASN A 40 -12.01 -18.79 25.01
N THR A 41 -12.00 -18.75 23.67
CA THR A 41 -12.56 -19.80 22.81
C THR A 41 -11.54 -20.89 22.51
N TYR A 42 -10.31 -20.49 22.18
CA TYR A 42 -9.26 -21.41 21.73
C TYR A 42 -8.16 -21.65 22.78
N GLY A 43 -8.14 -20.86 23.87
CA GLY A 43 -7.07 -20.92 24.87
C GLY A 43 -5.74 -20.38 24.36
N ASP A 44 -5.77 -19.53 23.32
CA ASP A 44 -4.56 -18.99 22.72
C ASP A 44 -3.86 -18.02 23.68
N SER A 45 -2.54 -18.13 23.75
CA SER A 45 -1.71 -17.07 24.33
C SER A 45 -1.64 -15.88 23.37
N PHE A 46 -1.27 -14.69 23.88
CA PHE A 46 -1.06 -13.52 23.03
C PHE A 46 0.01 -13.76 21.94
N GLU A 47 1.07 -14.52 22.24
CA GLU A 47 2.10 -14.88 21.26
C GLU A 47 1.54 -15.80 20.16
N THR A 48 0.74 -16.78 20.54
CA THR A 48 0.07 -17.69 19.60
C THR A 48 -0.89 -16.92 18.69
N PHE A 49 -1.67 -16.01 19.26
CA PHE A 49 -2.54 -15.10 18.51
C PHE A 49 -1.74 -14.28 17.49
N LEU A 50 -0.64 -13.66 17.91
CA LEU A 50 0.20 -12.86 17.02
C LEU A 50 0.75 -13.71 15.86
N SER A 51 1.18 -14.95 16.13
CA SER A 51 1.64 -15.86 15.10
C SER A 51 0.53 -16.27 14.11
N LYS A 52 -0.70 -16.50 14.61
CA LYS A 52 -1.89 -16.84 13.82
C LYS A 52 -2.43 -15.68 12.97
N HIS A 53 -2.17 -14.42 13.32
CA HIS A 53 -2.74 -13.27 12.61
C HIS A 53 -1.71 -12.44 11.84
N TYR A 54 -0.45 -12.44 12.29
CA TYR A 54 0.62 -11.58 11.76
C TYR A 54 1.96 -12.32 11.55
N GLY A 55 2.02 -13.64 11.77
CA GLY A 55 3.26 -14.41 11.72
C GLY A 55 3.15 -15.70 10.91
N GLU A 56 3.93 -16.68 11.31
CA GLU A 56 4.13 -17.95 10.59
C GLU A 56 2.84 -18.76 10.42
N LEU A 57 1.92 -18.69 11.38
CA LEU A 57 0.70 -19.50 11.38
C LEU A 57 -0.46 -18.86 10.62
N LYS A 58 -0.27 -17.66 10.04
CA LYS A 58 -1.33 -16.89 9.40
C LYS A 58 -2.07 -17.62 8.28
N GLU A 59 -1.33 -18.18 7.33
CA GLU A 59 -1.94 -18.88 6.19
C GLU A 59 -2.74 -20.11 6.64
N LYS A 60 -2.22 -20.84 7.63
CA LYS A 60 -2.90 -22.00 8.18
C LYS A 60 -4.18 -21.59 8.92
N HIS A 61 -4.09 -20.56 9.76
CA HIS A 61 -5.24 -20.09 10.52
C HIS A 61 -6.37 -19.59 9.61
N ALA A 62 -6.05 -18.82 8.56
CA ALA A 62 -7.00 -18.36 7.56
C ALA A 62 -7.68 -19.50 6.79
N LYS A 63 -6.95 -20.59 6.54
CA LYS A 63 -7.51 -21.77 5.87
C LYS A 63 -8.43 -22.58 6.78
N ASP A 64 -8.04 -22.74 8.04
CA ASP A 64 -8.74 -23.60 8.99
C ASP A 64 -9.99 -22.90 9.59
N ASN A 65 -10.05 -21.56 9.60
CA ASN A 65 -11.12 -20.77 10.24
C ASN A 65 -11.68 -19.71 9.28
N GLN A 66 -12.32 -20.18 8.20
CA GLN A 66 -12.94 -19.30 7.20
C GLN A 66 -14.16 -18.52 7.74
N GLU A 67 -14.77 -19.00 8.83
CA GLU A 67 -15.93 -18.34 9.46
C GLU A 67 -15.58 -16.98 10.07
N GLU A 68 -14.29 -16.73 10.35
CA GLU A 68 -13.79 -15.49 10.99
C GLU A 68 -13.28 -14.45 9.97
N GLU A 69 -13.42 -14.71 8.66
CA GLU A 69 -12.85 -13.86 7.59
C GLU A 69 -13.29 -12.39 7.69
N ASP A 70 -14.58 -12.15 7.94
CA ASP A 70 -15.15 -10.79 8.13
C ASP A 70 -14.59 -10.06 9.37
N GLU A 71 -14.15 -10.81 10.38
CA GLU A 71 -13.56 -10.27 11.60
C GLU A 71 -12.07 -9.95 11.39
N HIS A 72 -11.38 -10.78 10.60
CA HIS A 72 -9.97 -10.56 10.23
C HIS A 72 -9.79 -9.27 9.41
N GLU A 73 -10.78 -8.87 8.60
CA GLU A 73 -10.75 -7.59 7.86
C GLU A 73 -10.78 -6.35 8.78
N LYS A 74 -11.34 -6.50 9.99
CA LYS A 74 -11.41 -5.43 10.98
C LYS A 74 -10.12 -5.27 11.76
N LEU A 75 -9.20 -6.24 11.68
CA LEU A 75 -7.93 -6.16 12.37
C LEU A 75 -7.01 -5.10 11.74
N PRO A 76 -6.24 -4.36 12.57
CA PRO A 76 -5.28 -3.39 12.09
C PRO A 76 -4.12 -4.08 11.35
N PHE A 77 -3.37 -3.31 10.56
CA PHE A 77 -2.16 -3.76 9.84
C PHE A 77 -2.41 -4.82 8.76
N SER A 78 -3.67 -4.94 8.30
CA SER A 78 -4.08 -5.80 7.18
C SER A 78 -3.88 -5.14 5.82
N HIS A 79 -3.52 -3.85 5.77
CA HIS A 79 -3.24 -3.14 4.52
C HIS A 79 -1.88 -3.55 3.94
N GLN A 80 -1.83 -3.66 2.60
CA GLN A 80 -0.53 -3.72 1.92
C GLN A 80 0.21 -2.43 2.21
N THR A 81 1.42 -2.53 2.78
CA THR A 81 2.29 -1.40 3.03
C THR A 81 2.56 -0.71 1.69
N ASN A 82 1.79 0.32 1.38
CA ASN A 82 2.16 1.24 0.33
C ASN A 82 3.48 1.84 0.82
N ILE A 83 4.58 1.42 0.21
CA ILE A 83 5.86 2.08 0.40
C ILE A 83 5.62 3.50 -0.09
N GLN A 84 5.21 4.40 0.81
CA GLN A 84 5.17 5.83 0.57
C GLN A 84 6.64 6.24 0.48
N ASN A 85 7.23 6.01 -0.71
CA ASN A 85 8.49 6.58 -1.07
C ASN A 85 8.29 8.10 -1.02
N PHE A 86 8.67 8.73 0.08
CA PHE A 86 8.85 10.17 0.12
C PHE A 86 10.01 10.48 -0.82
N ILE A 87 9.71 10.70 -2.10
CA ILE A 87 10.67 11.23 -3.07
C ILE A 87 10.89 12.69 -2.66
N VAL A 88 11.90 12.91 -1.82
CA VAL A 88 12.34 14.25 -1.46
C VAL A 88 13.12 14.80 -2.64
N PHE A 89 12.49 15.70 -3.41
CA PHE A 89 13.20 16.49 -4.40
C PHE A 89 14.00 17.59 -3.69
N VAL A 90 15.33 17.41 -3.62
CA VAL A 90 16.24 18.49 -3.22
C VAL A 90 16.61 19.25 -4.49
N HIS A 91 16.06 20.45 -4.68
CA HIS A 91 16.52 21.36 -5.71
C HIS A 91 17.84 21.98 -5.27
N LEU A 92 18.96 21.47 -5.79
CA LEU A 92 20.25 22.16 -5.70
C LEU A 92 20.29 23.20 -6.82
N PRO A 93 20.33 24.51 -6.53
CA PRO A 93 20.56 25.51 -7.56
C PRO A 93 21.98 25.32 -8.10
N ASN A 94 22.11 24.67 -9.25
CA ASN A 94 23.35 24.62 -10.00
C ASN A 94 23.23 25.56 -11.19
N ASP A 95 23.65 26.81 -11.02
CA ASP A 95 23.59 27.86 -12.05
C ASP A 95 24.60 27.66 -13.21
N ASN A 96 25.20 26.48 -13.37
CA ASN A 96 26.30 26.25 -14.30
C ASN A 96 26.02 25.23 -15.43
N PHE A 97 24.76 25.02 -15.82
CA PHE A 97 24.47 24.23 -17.03
C PHE A 97 24.23 25.13 -18.26
N CYS A 98 25.31 25.70 -18.80
CA CYS A 98 25.26 26.31 -20.12
C CYS A 98 25.36 25.20 -21.19
N SER A 99 24.21 24.62 -21.56
CA SER A 99 24.13 23.70 -22.68
C SER A 99 24.44 24.48 -23.97
N LYS A 100 25.59 24.19 -24.61
CA LYS A 100 25.84 24.66 -25.96
C LYS A 100 24.87 23.96 -26.90
N VAL A 101 23.76 24.63 -27.21
CA VAL A 101 22.80 24.17 -28.22
C VAL A 101 23.55 24.10 -29.56
N ILE A 102 23.88 22.89 -30.00
CA ILE A 102 24.28 22.66 -31.39
C ILE A 102 22.98 22.62 -32.17
N LEU A 103 22.71 23.67 -32.94
CA LEU A 103 21.56 23.73 -33.83
C LEU A 103 21.77 22.70 -34.95
N GLY A 104 21.18 21.51 -34.79
CA GLY A 104 21.16 20.49 -35.83
C GLY A 104 20.38 20.98 -37.05
N SER A 105 20.95 20.76 -38.24
CA SER A 105 20.32 21.09 -39.53
C SER A 105 18.90 20.53 -39.62
N THR A 106 17.92 21.39 -39.91
CA THR A 106 16.53 21.00 -40.18
C THR A 106 16.44 20.26 -41.51
N THR A 107 16.45 18.93 -41.47
CA THR A 107 15.92 18.12 -42.56
C THR A 107 14.39 18.03 -42.41
N PRO A 108 13.61 18.22 -43.49
CA PRO A 108 12.16 18.04 -43.40
C PRO A 108 11.88 16.56 -43.12
N SER A 109 11.25 16.27 -41.99
CA SER A 109 10.86 14.91 -41.64
C SER A 109 9.75 14.43 -42.57
N ILE A 110 10.03 13.38 -43.34
CA ILE A 110 9.03 12.72 -44.18
C ILE A 110 8.34 11.66 -43.31
N PHE A 111 7.32 12.08 -42.58
CA PHE A 111 6.43 11.15 -41.87
C PHE A 111 5.23 10.82 -42.75
N PHE A 112 4.92 9.54 -42.93
CA PHE A 112 3.65 9.08 -43.49
C PHE A 112 2.92 8.25 -42.44
N TYR A 113 1.61 8.49 -42.28
CA TYR A 113 0.78 7.76 -41.34
C TYR A 113 0.14 6.57 -42.05
N SER A 114 0.42 5.35 -41.59
CA SER A 114 -0.32 4.16 -42.01
C SER A 114 -1.31 3.83 -40.91
N GLU A 115 -2.61 3.98 -41.21
CA GLU A 115 -3.65 3.60 -40.28
C GLU A 115 -3.61 2.09 -40.03
N SER A 116 -3.25 1.69 -38.81
CA SER A 116 -3.27 0.30 -38.34
C SER A 116 -4.50 0.04 -37.48
N TYR A 117 -5.67 0.52 -37.89
CA TYR A 117 -6.92 0.24 -37.18
C TYR A 117 -7.56 -1.03 -37.74
N SER A 118 -7.50 -2.10 -36.96
CA SER A 118 -8.48 -3.18 -37.07
C SER A 118 -9.63 -2.82 -36.13
N SER A 119 -10.83 -2.61 -36.67
CA SER A 119 -12.01 -2.47 -35.82
C SER A 119 -12.22 -3.78 -35.07
N ILE A 120 -11.92 -3.81 -33.78
CA ILE A 120 -12.39 -4.87 -32.90
C ILE A 120 -13.91 -4.82 -33.00
N ARG A 121 -14.48 -5.79 -33.71
CA ARG A 121 -15.91 -6.06 -33.76
C ARG A 121 -16.40 -5.97 -32.32
N GLU A 122 -17.26 -5.00 -32.02
CA GLU A 122 -17.74 -4.77 -30.66
C GLU A 122 -18.31 -6.08 -30.09
N SER A 123 -17.52 -6.79 -29.29
CA SER A 123 -18.00 -7.96 -28.61
C SER A 123 -18.86 -7.45 -27.47
N LYS A 124 -20.18 -7.62 -27.58
CA LYS A 124 -21.16 -7.30 -26.54
C LYS A 124 -20.88 -7.97 -25.17
N ILE A 125 -19.86 -8.82 -25.11
CA ILE A 125 -19.45 -9.64 -23.96
C ILE A 125 -18.81 -8.78 -22.86
N PHE A 126 -18.17 -7.65 -23.20
CA PHE A 126 -17.46 -6.81 -22.22
C PHE A 126 -18.12 -5.44 -21.98
N GLN A 127 -19.42 -5.31 -22.23
CA GLN A 127 -20.15 -4.12 -21.81
C GLN A 127 -20.86 -4.37 -20.48
N PRO A 128 -20.82 -3.43 -19.53
CA PRO A 128 -21.54 -3.56 -18.27
C PRO A 128 -23.05 -3.70 -18.51
N PRO A 129 -23.80 -4.38 -17.61
CA PRO A 129 -25.23 -4.53 -17.74
C PRO A 129 -25.91 -3.17 -17.83
N ARG A 130 -26.62 -2.93 -18.93
CA ARG A 130 -27.51 -1.77 -19.02
C ARG A 130 -28.71 -2.09 -18.13
N LEU A 131 -28.87 -1.34 -17.05
CA LEU A 131 -30.07 -1.42 -16.21
C LEU A 131 -31.30 -1.28 -17.13
N ALA A 132 -32.23 -2.23 -17.03
CA ALA A 132 -33.49 -2.17 -17.77
C ALA A 132 -34.27 -0.95 -17.26
N ALA A 133 -34.61 -0.06 -18.19
CA ALA A 133 -35.57 1.03 -17.97
C ALA A 133 -37.00 0.52 -18.16
#